data_AF-A0A8B7NVL8-F1
#
_entry.id   AF-A0A8B7NVL8-F1
#
_cell.length_a   1.000
_cell.length_b   1.000
_cell.length_c   1.000
_cell.angle_alpha   90.00
_cell.angle_beta   90.00
_cell.angle_gamma   90.00
#
_symmetry.space_group_name_H-M   'P 1'
#
loop_
_entity.id
_entity.type
_entity.pdbx_description
1 polymer ?
#
loop_
_entity_poly.entity_id
_entity_poly.type
_entity_poly.pdbx_seq_one_letter_code
_entity_poly.pdbx_strand_id
1 'polypeptide(L)'
;MVARASLLLLLLAVHKNLACVTSKYDVCPNFVDCFCSPDENSITTPGIDGALESCLSFLHENKLLRFKQLKIQMANKNLSLTENSLKDIQFDEVFVYEANIIEFNENFLGASRETVQNVSILGSKLEVFPKINSSSLVRFVTTETSLVDIPGDAFQLTPQLKEIKIIRTQPKLTINSGALEPLTHLETFTLYGVQALHLAKNAAKISSPAFKLFDTRSTLSAESGAFSGFTNGSALIMVSYEGLWSRDIFYDLLSAGTTIRTLGAQPCDCDIAWIRYSSFLPQVEGVRCNSFYQPISLAARANSFQDCTIRDLDQSMLQNCY
;
A
#
# COMPACT_ATOMS: atom_id res chain seq x y z
N MET A 1 58.74 -19.39 -54.60
CA MET A 1 58.89 -18.51 -53.41
C MET A 1 57.99 -17.29 -53.68
N VAL A 2 56.71 -17.31 -53.28
CA VAL A 2 56.15 -16.88 -51.96
C VAL A 2 56.40 -15.38 -51.74
N ALA A 3 55.46 -14.46 -51.52
CA ALA A 3 54.05 -14.45 -51.09
C ALA A 3 53.32 -13.25 -51.75
N ARG A 4 52.02 -13.28 -52.12
CA ARG A 4 50.79 -13.20 -51.29
C ARG A 4 50.82 -12.13 -50.18
N ALA A 5 50.18 -10.99 -50.44
CA ALA A 5 49.45 -10.24 -49.42
C ALA A 5 48.30 -9.49 -50.10
N SER A 6 47.13 -10.10 -50.00
CA SER A 6 45.85 -9.62 -50.49
C SER A 6 45.49 -8.30 -49.81
N LEU A 7 45.22 -7.26 -50.60
CA LEU A 7 44.61 -6.01 -50.16
C LEU A 7 43.11 -6.24 -49.94
N LEU A 8 42.81 -7.09 -48.96
CA LEU A 8 41.48 -7.38 -48.45
C LEU A 8 41.17 -6.32 -47.38
N LEU A 9 40.86 -5.10 -47.82
CA LEU A 9 40.57 -3.96 -46.92
C LEU A 9 39.38 -3.12 -47.40
N LEU A 10 38.44 -3.76 -48.09
CA LEU A 10 37.11 -3.21 -48.37
C LEU A 10 36.07 -4.32 -48.22
N LEU A 11 35.79 -4.69 -46.97
CA LEU A 11 34.55 -5.36 -46.54
C LEU A 11 34.55 -5.34 -45.01
N LEU A 12 33.42 -4.89 -44.44
CA LEU A 12 33.10 -4.91 -43.01
C LEU A 12 33.55 -3.70 -42.17
N ALA A 13 33.29 -2.49 -42.67
CA ALA A 13 32.84 -1.41 -41.79
C ALA A 13 31.32 -1.58 -41.49
N VAL A 14 30.92 -2.76 -41.02
CA VAL A 14 29.73 -2.87 -40.17
C VAL A 14 30.29 -2.58 -38.78
N HIS A 15 30.21 -1.31 -38.37
CA HIS A 15 30.30 -0.99 -36.96
C HIS A 15 29.17 -1.73 -36.27
N LYS A 16 29.50 -2.94 -35.80
CA LYS A 16 28.82 -3.58 -34.68
C LYS A 16 28.89 -2.56 -33.56
N ASN A 17 27.79 -1.84 -33.35
CA ASN A 17 27.45 -1.34 -32.02
C ASN A 17 27.29 -2.57 -31.14
N LEU A 18 28.42 -3.10 -30.66
CA LEU A 18 28.47 -4.09 -29.61
C LEU A 18 28.29 -3.36 -28.27
N ALA A 19 27.16 -2.68 -28.12
CA ALA A 19 26.54 -2.53 -26.82
C ALA A 19 25.72 -3.80 -26.63
N CYS A 20 26.40 -4.92 -26.34
CA CYS A 20 25.74 -6.05 -25.72
C CYS A 20 25.43 -5.61 -24.30
N VAL A 21 24.38 -4.79 -24.15
CA VAL A 21 23.65 -4.69 -22.91
C VAL A 21 23.11 -6.10 -22.74
N THR A 22 23.79 -6.90 -21.94
CA THR A 22 23.21 -8.13 -21.40
C THR A 22 21.94 -7.69 -20.71
N SER A 23 20.80 -7.88 -21.37
CA SER A 23 19.50 -7.59 -20.80
C SER A 23 19.43 -8.35 -19.47
N LYS A 24 19.09 -7.64 -18.38
CA LYS A 24 18.84 -8.24 -17.06
C LYS A 24 17.75 -9.33 -17.13
N TYR A 25 16.97 -9.32 -18.20
CA TYR A 25 15.82 -10.17 -18.43
C TYR A 25 16.00 -11.05 -19.67
N ASP A 26 15.32 -12.19 -19.65
CA ASP A 26 15.29 -13.13 -20.76
C ASP A 26 14.54 -12.56 -21.97
N VAL A 27 14.88 -13.06 -23.15
CA VAL A 27 14.25 -12.69 -24.41
C VAL A 27 12.85 -13.31 -24.47
N CYS A 28 11.87 -12.52 -24.91
CA CYS A 28 10.49 -12.96 -25.02
C CYS A 28 10.32 -14.22 -25.89
N PRO A 29 9.74 -15.31 -25.35
CA PRO A 29 9.43 -16.48 -26.15
C PRO A 29 8.18 -16.26 -27.01
N ASN A 30 8.13 -16.99 -28.13
CA ASN A 30 6.89 -17.22 -28.85
C ASN A 30 6.24 -18.49 -28.28
N PHE A 31 5.16 -18.33 -27.51
CA PHE A 31 4.38 -19.44 -26.97
C PHE A 31 2.89 -19.13 -27.07
N VAL A 32 2.04 -20.14 -27.29
CA VAL A 32 0.63 -19.93 -27.61
C VAL A 32 -0.19 -19.52 -26.38
N ASP A 33 0.16 -20.02 -25.19
CA ASP A 33 -0.61 -19.76 -23.96
C ASP A 33 -0.06 -18.58 -23.13
N CYS A 34 1.02 -17.93 -23.58
CA CYS A 34 1.51 -16.68 -23.01
C CYS A 34 1.61 -15.62 -24.11
N PHE A 35 1.20 -14.39 -23.82
CA PHE A 35 1.61 -13.24 -24.62
C PHE A 35 2.84 -12.60 -23.98
N CYS A 36 3.96 -12.56 -24.71
CA CYS A 36 5.15 -11.84 -24.26
C CYS A 36 5.26 -10.50 -25.00
N SER A 37 5.41 -9.41 -24.26
CA SER A 37 5.71 -8.09 -24.82
C SER A 37 7.21 -7.80 -24.70
N PRO A 38 7.97 -7.74 -25.81
CA PRO A 38 9.40 -7.48 -25.78
C PRO A 38 9.75 -6.11 -25.19
N ASP A 39 8.93 -5.10 -25.47
CA ASP A 39 9.18 -3.71 -25.06
C ASP A 39 9.05 -3.52 -23.54
N GLU A 40 8.10 -4.23 -22.92
CA GLU A 40 7.86 -4.18 -21.47
C GLU A 40 8.58 -5.30 -20.71
N ASN A 41 9.11 -6.30 -21.43
CA ASN A 41 9.56 -7.57 -20.90
C ASN A 41 8.52 -8.18 -19.94
N SER A 42 7.29 -8.29 -20.43
CA SER A 42 6.13 -8.72 -19.65
C SER A 42 5.56 -10.03 -20.20
N ILE A 43 5.20 -10.94 -19.31
CA ILE A 43 4.40 -12.13 -19.60
C ILE A 43 2.95 -11.84 -19.22
N THR A 44 2.03 -12.03 -20.16
CA THR A 44 0.59 -11.93 -19.92
C THR A 44 -0.06 -13.29 -20.13
N THR A 45 -0.77 -13.78 -19.13
CA THR A 45 -1.51 -15.03 -19.21
C THR A 45 -3.00 -14.72 -19.37
N PRO A 46 -3.64 -15.17 -20.47
CA PRO A 46 -5.06 -14.94 -20.67
C PRO A 46 -5.90 -15.77 -19.70
N GLY A 47 -7.17 -15.40 -19.54
CA GLY A 47 -8.11 -16.06 -18.64
C GLY A 47 -8.66 -17.36 -19.23
N ILE A 48 -7.80 -18.18 -19.80
CA ILE A 48 -8.13 -19.51 -20.31
C ILE A 48 -7.68 -20.51 -19.24
N ASP A 49 -8.54 -21.48 -18.94
CA ASP A 49 -8.30 -22.43 -17.86
C ASP A 49 -7.01 -23.21 -18.15
N GLY A 50 -6.07 -23.24 -17.18
CA GLY A 50 -4.77 -23.88 -17.35
C GLY A 50 -3.70 -23.05 -18.08
N ALA A 51 -4.03 -21.86 -18.61
CA ALA A 51 -3.08 -21.05 -19.38
C ALA A 51 -1.92 -20.53 -18.52
N LEU A 52 -2.17 -20.15 -17.25
CA LEU A 52 -1.14 -19.73 -16.32
C LEU A 52 -0.14 -20.87 -16.06
N GLU A 53 -0.64 -22.06 -15.73
CA GLU A 53 0.16 -23.24 -15.43
C GLU A 53 0.94 -23.73 -16.66
N SER A 54 0.30 -23.74 -17.83
CA SER A 54 0.92 -24.07 -19.12
C SER A 54 2.05 -23.09 -19.44
N CYS A 55 1.77 -21.78 -19.32
CA CYS A 55 2.71 -20.71 -19.55
C CYS A 55 3.95 -20.82 -18.65
N LEU A 56 3.76 -20.93 -17.34
CA LEU A 56 4.86 -21.02 -16.37
C LEU A 56 5.66 -22.33 -16.52
N SER A 57 5.01 -23.43 -16.94
CA SER A 57 5.71 -24.69 -17.23
C SER A 57 6.61 -24.57 -18.45
N PHE A 58 6.11 -23.96 -19.54
CA PHE A 58 6.90 -23.71 -20.73
C PHE A 58 8.14 -22.84 -20.43
N LEU A 59 7.97 -21.74 -19.69
CA LEU A 59 9.08 -20.86 -19.31
C LEU A 59 10.15 -21.60 -18.49
N HIS A 60 9.73 -22.38 -17.49
CA HIS A 60 10.60 -23.19 -16.66
C HIS A 60 11.40 -24.25 -17.46
N GLU A 61 10.72 -24.98 -18.33
CA GLU A 61 11.32 -26.05 -19.15
C GLU A 61 12.35 -25.48 -20.13
N ASN A 62 12.10 -24.29 -20.67
CA ASN A 62 12.99 -23.61 -21.60
C ASN A 62 14.05 -22.73 -20.91
N LYS A 63 14.12 -22.75 -19.57
CA LYS A 63 15.09 -21.96 -18.78
C LYS A 63 15.00 -20.46 -19.02
N LEU A 64 13.78 -19.96 -19.23
CA LEU A 64 13.44 -18.55 -19.27
C LEU A 64 12.93 -18.16 -17.88
N LEU A 65 13.82 -17.65 -17.05
CA LEU A 65 13.65 -17.55 -15.60
C LEU A 65 13.56 -16.11 -15.10
N ARG A 66 13.74 -15.09 -15.95
CA ARG A 66 13.79 -13.71 -15.48
C ARG A 66 13.02 -12.77 -16.40
N PHE A 67 11.93 -12.22 -15.86
CA PHE A 67 11.12 -11.23 -16.55
C PHE A 67 10.86 -10.00 -15.68
N LYS A 68 10.47 -8.90 -16.30
CA LYS A 68 10.11 -7.70 -15.55
C LYS A 68 8.72 -7.86 -14.92
N GLN A 69 7.72 -8.24 -15.71
CA GLN A 69 6.32 -8.23 -15.27
C GLN A 69 5.59 -9.54 -15.56
N LEU A 70 4.74 -9.97 -14.62
CA LEU A 70 3.71 -10.97 -14.83
C LEU A 70 2.33 -10.31 -14.74
N LYS A 71 1.49 -10.50 -15.76
CA LYS A 71 0.11 -10.02 -15.81
C LYS A 71 -0.84 -11.21 -15.95
N ILE A 72 -1.54 -11.56 -14.87
CA ILE A 72 -2.53 -12.64 -14.82
C ILE A 72 -3.91 -12.03 -15.07
N GLN A 73 -4.49 -12.26 -16.24
CA GLN A 73 -5.81 -11.71 -16.61
C GLN A 73 -6.86 -12.82 -16.56
N MET A 74 -7.82 -12.75 -15.65
CA MET A 74 -8.75 -13.87 -15.41
C MET A 74 -10.18 -13.64 -15.91
N ALA A 75 -10.58 -12.41 -16.26
CA ALA A 75 -11.93 -12.09 -16.75
C ALA A 75 -13.07 -12.67 -15.86
N ASN A 76 -12.92 -12.48 -14.55
CA ASN A 76 -13.73 -12.97 -13.43
C ASN A 76 -13.76 -14.49 -13.23
N LYS A 77 -12.84 -15.23 -13.82
CA LYS A 77 -12.69 -16.68 -13.56
C LYS A 77 -11.96 -16.97 -12.25
N ASN A 78 -12.11 -18.21 -11.80
CA ASN A 78 -11.44 -18.72 -10.62
C ASN A 78 -9.93 -18.76 -10.81
N LEU A 79 -9.19 -18.23 -9.84
CA LEU A 79 -7.75 -18.28 -9.77
C LEU A 79 -7.33 -18.92 -8.44
N SER A 80 -6.46 -19.92 -8.53
CA SER A 80 -5.77 -20.50 -7.39
C SER A 80 -4.30 -20.14 -7.47
N LEU A 81 -3.83 -19.33 -6.53
CA LEU A 81 -2.40 -19.04 -6.34
C LEU A 81 -1.87 -19.97 -5.26
N THR A 82 -1.55 -21.20 -5.65
CA THR A 82 -1.03 -22.25 -4.76
C THR A 82 0.43 -21.99 -4.41
N GLU A 83 0.96 -22.72 -3.41
CA GLU A 83 2.37 -22.64 -3.03
C GLU A 83 3.31 -22.81 -4.23
N ASN A 84 4.30 -21.91 -4.35
CA ASN A 84 5.30 -21.92 -5.42
C ASN A 84 4.73 -21.92 -6.85
N SER A 85 3.54 -21.33 -7.06
CA SER A 85 2.91 -21.21 -8.39
C SER A 85 3.86 -20.65 -9.46
N LEU A 86 4.70 -19.65 -9.11
CA LEU A 86 5.65 -19.04 -10.06
C LEU A 86 6.95 -19.84 -10.29
N LYS A 87 7.10 -21.02 -9.68
CA LYS A 87 8.25 -21.91 -9.82
C LYS A 87 9.58 -21.19 -9.51
N ASP A 88 10.60 -21.41 -10.35
CA ASP A 88 11.92 -20.76 -10.30
C ASP A 88 12.00 -19.46 -11.13
N ILE A 89 10.86 -18.97 -11.65
CA ILE A 89 10.79 -17.78 -12.48
C ILE A 89 10.67 -16.55 -11.59
N GLN A 90 11.46 -15.54 -11.92
CA GLN A 90 11.59 -14.29 -11.19
C GLN A 90 10.95 -13.13 -11.94
N PHE A 91 9.99 -12.48 -11.30
CA PHE A 91 9.34 -11.25 -11.76
C PHE A 91 9.64 -10.09 -10.81
N ASP A 92 9.85 -8.89 -11.35
CA ASP A 92 9.96 -7.66 -10.55
C ASP A 92 8.57 -7.14 -10.15
N GLU A 93 7.54 -7.42 -10.95
CA GLU A 93 6.18 -6.93 -10.75
C GLU A 93 5.16 -8.04 -11.07
N VAL A 94 4.16 -8.21 -10.21
CA VAL A 94 3.07 -9.16 -10.40
C VAL A 94 1.73 -8.43 -10.34
N PHE A 95 0.93 -8.61 -11.38
CA PHE A 95 -0.39 -8.02 -11.50
C PHE A 95 -1.44 -9.11 -11.69
N VAL A 96 -2.51 -9.06 -10.90
CA VAL A 96 -3.68 -9.95 -11.01
C VAL A 96 -4.89 -9.10 -11.35
N TYR A 97 -5.52 -9.37 -12.49
CA TYR A 97 -6.66 -8.62 -13.00
C TYR A 97 -7.91 -9.48 -13.03
N GLU A 98 -9.00 -8.93 -12.50
CA GLU A 98 -10.36 -9.45 -12.65
C GLU A 98 -10.42 -10.95 -12.32
N ALA A 99 -9.99 -11.36 -11.13
CA ALA A 99 -9.98 -12.77 -10.73
C ALA A 99 -10.96 -13.03 -9.59
N ASN A 100 -11.62 -14.19 -9.61
CA ASN A 100 -12.22 -14.75 -8.40
C ASN A 100 -11.17 -15.59 -7.67
N ILE A 101 -10.48 -14.99 -6.70
CA ILE A 101 -9.36 -15.63 -6.01
C ILE A 101 -9.93 -16.60 -4.98
N ILE A 102 -9.92 -17.89 -5.31
CA ILE A 102 -10.44 -18.96 -4.45
C ILE A 102 -9.37 -19.56 -3.53
N GLU A 103 -8.10 -19.37 -3.88
CA GLU A 103 -6.95 -19.75 -3.07
C GLU A 103 -5.83 -18.72 -3.23
N PHE A 104 -5.26 -18.28 -2.10
CA PHE A 104 -4.11 -17.38 -2.06
C PHE A 104 -3.11 -17.88 -1.01
N ASN A 105 -2.14 -18.67 -1.44
CA ASN A 105 -1.06 -19.15 -0.58
C ASN A 105 0.01 -18.08 -0.42
N GLU A 106 0.49 -17.84 0.80
CA GLU A 106 1.52 -16.82 1.06
C GLU A 106 2.83 -17.03 0.31
N ASN A 107 3.15 -18.27 -0.08
CA ASN A 107 4.37 -18.64 -0.78
C ASN A 107 4.16 -18.80 -2.31
N PHE A 108 3.08 -18.26 -2.88
CA PHE A 108 2.80 -18.43 -4.32
C PHE A 108 3.89 -17.88 -5.25
N LEU A 109 4.66 -16.89 -4.78
CA LEU A 109 5.68 -16.19 -5.56
C LEU A 109 6.88 -17.07 -5.95
N GLY A 110 7.09 -18.23 -5.35
CA GLY A 110 8.26 -19.08 -5.67
C GLY A 110 9.58 -18.30 -5.60
N ALA A 111 10.43 -18.41 -6.62
CA ALA A 111 11.69 -17.68 -6.70
C ALA A 111 11.52 -16.15 -6.83
N SER A 112 10.36 -15.66 -7.24
CA SER A 112 10.09 -14.21 -7.30
C SER A 112 10.08 -13.55 -5.92
N ARG A 113 9.95 -14.31 -4.82
CA ARG A 113 9.92 -13.78 -3.44
C ARG A 113 11.07 -12.83 -3.08
N GLU A 114 12.25 -13.04 -3.68
CA GLU A 114 13.48 -12.26 -3.43
C GLU A 114 13.66 -11.09 -4.41
N THR A 115 12.80 -10.97 -5.42
CA THR A 115 12.96 -9.96 -6.49
C THR A 115 11.73 -9.10 -6.74
N VAL A 116 10.54 -9.58 -6.40
CA VAL A 116 9.30 -8.84 -6.62
C VAL A 116 9.28 -7.58 -5.78
N GLN A 117 9.05 -6.45 -6.42
CA GLN A 117 9.00 -5.13 -5.82
C GLN A 117 7.55 -4.61 -5.74
N ASN A 118 6.68 -5.06 -6.65
CA ASN A 118 5.29 -4.63 -6.70
C ASN A 118 4.34 -5.81 -6.89
N VAL A 119 3.31 -5.89 -6.04
CA VAL A 119 2.16 -6.77 -6.23
C VAL A 119 0.90 -5.93 -6.28
N SER A 120 0.12 -6.10 -7.34
CA SER A 120 -1.13 -5.37 -7.57
C SER A 120 -2.27 -6.33 -7.88
N ILE A 121 -3.38 -6.24 -7.13
CA ILE A 121 -4.59 -7.06 -7.33
C ILE A 121 -5.75 -6.11 -7.66
N LEU A 122 -6.28 -6.19 -8.88
CA LEU A 122 -7.14 -5.18 -9.46
C LEU A 122 -8.44 -5.81 -10.00
N GLY A 123 -9.60 -5.30 -9.56
CA GLY A 123 -10.92 -5.77 -9.99
C GLY A 123 -11.24 -7.21 -9.57
N SER A 124 -10.54 -7.73 -8.56
CA SER A 124 -10.61 -9.15 -8.17
C SER A 124 -11.47 -9.36 -6.93
N LYS A 125 -12.29 -10.42 -6.93
CA LYS A 125 -12.97 -10.88 -5.72
C LYS A 125 -11.94 -11.54 -4.80
N LEU A 126 -11.70 -10.90 -3.67
CA LEU A 126 -10.71 -11.26 -2.66
C LEU A 126 -11.29 -10.95 -1.29
N GLU A 127 -11.84 -11.97 -0.63
CA GLU A 127 -12.53 -11.83 0.66
C GLU A 127 -11.56 -11.86 1.83
N VAL A 128 -10.52 -12.69 1.73
CA VAL A 128 -9.48 -12.86 2.75
C VAL A 128 -8.26 -12.02 2.37
N PHE A 129 -7.65 -11.35 3.35
CA PHE A 129 -6.45 -10.57 3.13
C PHE A 129 -5.30 -11.45 2.60
N PRO A 130 -4.64 -11.07 1.48
CA PRO A 130 -3.58 -11.85 0.88
C PRO A 130 -2.26 -11.63 1.64
N LYS A 131 -1.88 -12.58 2.49
CA LYS A 131 -0.51 -12.60 3.04
C LYS A 131 0.46 -12.97 1.92
N ILE A 132 1.59 -12.28 1.84
CA ILE A 132 2.59 -12.51 0.79
C ILE A 132 3.94 -12.71 1.48
N ASN A 133 4.64 -13.80 1.19
CA ASN A 133 6.01 -13.98 1.65
C ASN A 133 6.98 -13.36 0.63
N SER A 134 7.56 -12.22 0.98
CA SER A 134 8.57 -11.57 0.14
C SER A 134 9.51 -10.69 0.95
N SER A 135 10.81 -10.93 0.74
CA SER A 135 11.90 -10.14 1.32
C SER A 135 12.16 -8.84 0.55
N SER A 136 11.60 -8.67 -0.64
CA SER A 136 11.88 -7.56 -1.56
C SER A 136 10.68 -6.66 -1.87
N LEU A 137 9.46 -7.06 -1.46
CA LEU A 137 8.23 -6.33 -1.80
C LEU A 137 8.24 -4.93 -1.17
N VAL A 138 8.18 -3.89 -2.02
CA VAL A 138 8.16 -2.48 -1.58
C VAL A 138 6.80 -1.83 -1.75
N ARG A 139 5.95 -2.36 -2.64
CA ARG A 139 4.63 -1.79 -2.95
C ARG A 139 3.57 -2.87 -3.03
N PHE A 140 2.48 -2.66 -2.30
CA PHE A 140 1.28 -3.50 -2.36
C PHE A 140 0.06 -2.65 -2.70
N VAL A 141 -0.67 -3.06 -3.75
CA VAL A 141 -1.86 -2.35 -4.22
C VAL A 141 -3.03 -3.31 -4.37
N THR A 142 -4.16 -2.95 -3.80
CA THR A 142 -5.45 -3.56 -4.12
C THR A 142 -6.40 -2.51 -4.67
N THR A 143 -7.20 -2.87 -5.66
CA THR A 143 -8.23 -2.00 -6.22
C THR A 143 -9.47 -2.82 -6.55
N GLU A 144 -10.65 -2.33 -6.19
CA GLU A 144 -11.94 -2.97 -6.53
C GLU A 144 -11.99 -4.42 -6.01
N THR A 145 -11.61 -4.59 -4.74
CA THR A 145 -11.59 -5.88 -4.03
C THR A 145 -12.76 -6.01 -3.05
N SER A 146 -12.90 -7.17 -2.42
CA SER A 146 -13.94 -7.46 -1.41
C SER A 146 -13.38 -7.61 0.02
N LEU A 147 -12.22 -7.02 0.31
CA LEU A 147 -11.57 -7.07 1.63
C LEU A 147 -12.44 -6.37 2.69
N VAL A 148 -12.67 -7.05 3.81
CA VAL A 148 -13.41 -6.55 4.97
C VAL A 148 -12.51 -6.24 6.17
N ASP A 149 -11.33 -6.84 6.24
CA ASP A 149 -10.36 -6.57 7.29
C ASP A 149 -8.90 -6.72 6.80
N ILE A 150 -7.98 -6.14 7.60
CA ILE A 150 -6.55 -6.36 7.53
C ILE A 150 -6.15 -7.04 8.85
N PRO A 151 -5.75 -8.31 8.85
CA PRO A 151 -5.41 -9.04 10.07
C PRO A 151 -4.11 -8.52 10.70
N GLY A 152 -3.94 -8.79 12.00
CA GLY A 152 -2.77 -8.32 12.76
C GLY A 152 -1.43 -8.85 12.27
N ASP A 153 -1.44 -9.94 11.50
CA ASP A 153 -0.27 -10.57 10.91
C ASP A 153 -0.17 -10.38 9.39
N ALA A 154 -0.99 -9.50 8.80
CA ALA A 154 -1.08 -9.23 7.36
C ALA A 154 0.27 -9.03 6.67
N PHE A 155 1.20 -8.34 7.34
CA PHE A 155 2.46 -7.90 6.76
C PHE A 155 3.71 -8.46 7.46
N GLN A 156 3.57 -9.50 8.29
CA GLN A 156 4.72 -10.10 9.00
C GLN A 156 5.80 -10.63 8.06
N LEU A 157 5.41 -11.04 6.85
CA LEU A 157 6.30 -11.64 5.84
C LEU A 157 6.72 -10.64 4.75
N THR A 158 6.45 -9.34 4.92
CA THR A 158 6.78 -8.28 3.95
C THR A 158 7.42 -7.05 4.62
N PRO A 159 8.58 -7.19 5.29
CA PRO A 159 9.16 -6.13 6.12
C PRO A 159 9.69 -4.92 5.32
N GLN A 160 9.86 -5.05 4.00
CA GLN A 160 10.40 -3.99 3.13
C GLN A 160 9.31 -3.09 2.51
N LEU A 161 8.03 -3.32 2.82
CA LEU A 161 6.94 -2.51 2.27
C LEU A 161 7.10 -1.04 2.65
N LYS A 162 7.04 -0.18 1.62
CA LYS A 162 7.10 1.29 1.72
C LYS A 162 5.75 1.94 1.40
N GLU A 163 4.97 1.30 0.53
CA GLU A 163 3.69 1.83 0.06
C GLU A 163 2.63 0.75 0.11
N ILE A 164 1.51 1.07 0.78
CA ILE A 164 0.29 0.27 0.77
C ILE A 164 -0.84 1.13 0.22
N LYS A 165 -1.52 0.65 -0.82
CA LYS A 165 -2.70 1.29 -1.41
C LYS A 165 -3.86 0.32 -1.46
N ILE A 166 -4.97 0.66 -0.81
CA ILE A 166 -6.21 -0.10 -0.85
C ILE A 166 -7.29 0.82 -1.41
N ILE A 167 -7.83 0.49 -2.57
CA ILE A 167 -8.71 1.37 -3.32
C ILE A 167 -10.03 0.66 -3.59
N ARG A 168 -11.16 1.29 -3.28
CA ARG A 168 -12.53 0.81 -3.56
C ARG A 168 -12.72 -0.64 -3.11
N THR A 169 -12.59 -0.91 -1.81
CA THR A 169 -12.96 -2.23 -1.26
C THR A 169 -14.40 -2.19 -0.71
N GLN A 170 -14.74 -3.10 0.21
CA GLN A 170 -16.01 -3.07 0.93
C GLN A 170 -16.25 -1.71 1.62
N PRO A 171 -17.53 -1.31 1.82
CA PRO A 171 -17.85 -0.02 2.44
C PRO A 171 -17.24 0.16 3.83
N LYS A 172 -17.04 -0.93 4.57
CA LYS A 172 -16.43 -0.95 5.90
C LYS A 172 -15.18 -1.80 5.88
N LEU A 173 -14.09 -1.28 6.46
CA LEU A 173 -12.82 -1.99 6.61
C LEU A 173 -12.35 -1.86 8.06
N THR A 174 -11.85 -2.96 8.62
CA THR A 174 -11.19 -2.95 9.94
C THR A 174 -9.70 -3.23 9.79
N ILE A 175 -8.85 -2.45 10.45
CA ILE A 175 -7.43 -2.80 10.65
C ILE A 175 -7.30 -3.36 12.05
N ASN A 176 -6.86 -4.62 12.14
CA ASN A 176 -6.71 -5.32 13.41
C ASN A 176 -5.40 -4.95 14.11
N SER A 177 -5.37 -5.20 15.43
CA SER A 177 -4.22 -4.95 16.29
C SER A 177 -2.92 -5.54 15.72
N GLY A 178 -1.86 -4.73 15.66
CA GLY A 178 -0.53 -5.16 15.23
C GLY A 178 -0.31 -5.22 13.72
N ALA A 179 -1.33 -4.99 12.90
CA ALA A 179 -1.23 -5.14 11.44
C ALA A 179 -0.05 -4.37 10.82
N LEU A 180 0.15 -3.11 11.22
CA LEU A 180 1.19 -2.24 10.64
C LEU A 180 2.51 -2.23 11.43
N GLU A 181 2.57 -2.91 12.58
CA GLU A 181 3.74 -2.92 13.46
C GLU A 181 5.02 -3.51 12.80
N PRO A 182 4.94 -4.59 12.00
CA PRO A 182 6.13 -5.16 11.34
C PRO A 182 6.77 -4.26 10.28
N LEU A 183 6.08 -3.21 9.84
CA LEU A 183 6.45 -2.41 8.68
C LEU A 183 7.47 -1.32 9.03
N THR A 184 8.74 -1.69 9.16
CA THR A 184 9.83 -0.79 9.54
C THR A 184 10.24 0.21 8.44
N HIS A 185 9.79 0.01 7.20
CA HIS A 185 10.10 0.87 6.05
C HIS A 185 8.88 1.59 5.47
N LEU A 186 7.70 1.47 6.09
CA LEU A 186 6.48 2.08 5.58
C LEU A 186 6.61 3.60 5.49
N GLU A 187 6.40 4.15 4.31
CA GLU A 187 6.36 5.60 4.10
C GLU A 187 4.92 6.09 3.97
N THR A 188 4.06 5.31 3.31
CA THR A 188 2.69 5.72 2.99
C THR A 188 1.70 4.57 3.12
N PHE A 189 0.59 4.85 3.80
CA PHE A 189 -0.61 4.03 3.83
C PHE A 189 -1.76 4.84 3.25
N THR A 190 -2.38 4.33 2.19
CA THR A 190 -3.48 5.01 1.49
C THR A 190 -4.67 4.09 1.37
N LEU A 191 -5.82 4.59 1.82
CA LEU A 191 -7.13 4.00 1.62
C LEU A 191 -7.98 4.99 0.84
N TYR A 192 -8.62 4.57 -0.26
CA TYR A 192 -9.57 5.39 -1.00
C TYR A 192 -10.82 4.60 -1.33
N GLY A 193 -11.99 5.26 -1.35
CA GLY A 193 -13.24 4.60 -1.70
C GLY A 193 -13.74 3.58 -0.67
N VAL A 194 -13.27 3.68 0.58
CA VAL A 194 -13.86 3.01 1.75
C VAL A 194 -14.66 4.05 2.52
N GLN A 195 -15.90 3.72 2.89
CA GLN A 195 -16.79 4.67 3.55
C GLN A 195 -16.43 4.82 5.04
N ALA A 196 -16.23 3.71 5.74
CA ALA A 196 -15.85 3.69 7.14
C ALA A 196 -14.63 2.78 7.39
N LEU A 197 -13.65 3.32 8.11
CA LEU A 197 -12.47 2.61 8.58
C LEU A 197 -12.52 2.52 10.10
N HIS A 198 -12.37 1.32 10.64
CA HIS A 198 -12.21 1.10 12.06
C HIS A 198 -10.77 0.66 12.36
N LEU A 199 -10.16 1.28 13.37
CA LEU A 199 -8.84 0.90 13.88
C LEU A 199 -8.98 0.28 15.28
N ALA A 200 -8.62 -1.00 15.38
CA ALA A 200 -8.45 -1.64 16.68
C ALA A 200 -7.28 -1.02 17.46
N LYS A 201 -7.18 -1.31 18.75
CA LYS A 201 -6.02 -0.96 19.57
C LYS A 201 -4.73 -1.46 18.91
N ASN A 202 -3.68 -0.64 18.88
CA ASN A 202 -2.41 -0.89 18.20
C ASN A 202 -2.49 -1.18 16.69
N ALA A 203 -3.63 -0.95 16.02
CA ALA A 203 -3.75 -1.22 14.59
C ALA A 203 -2.81 -0.35 13.74
N ALA A 204 -2.65 0.92 14.12
CA ALA A 204 -1.75 1.88 13.51
C ALA A 204 -0.53 2.16 14.42
N LYS A 205 0.04 1.09 14.98
CA LYS A 205 1.38 1.14 15.60
C LYS A 205 2.42 1.06 14.49
N ILE A 206 3.10 2.18 14.20
CA ILE A 206 4.04 2.29 13.09
C ILE A 206 5.48 2.23 13.60
N SER A 207 6.24 1.24 13.13
CA SER A 207 7.66 1.09 13.51
C SER A 207 8.63 1.75 12.53
N SER A 208 8.13 2.53 11.56
CA SER A 208 8.95 3.15 10.53
C SER A 208 9.30 4.62 10.82
N PRO A 209 10.60 4.96 10.95
CA PRO A 209 11.01 6.36 11.08
C PRO A 209 10.79 7.17 9.79
N ALA A 210 10.59 6.50 8.65
CA ALA A 210 10.33 7.12 7.35
C ALA A 210 8.84 7.34 7.07
N PHE A 211 7.95 7.00 8.01
CA PHE A 211 6.51 7.15 7.84
C PHE A 211 6.11 8.60 7.68
N LYS A 212 5.34 8.90 6.62
CA LYS A 212 4.94 10.26 6.25
C LYS A 212 3.43 10.44 6.21
N LEU A 213 2.69 9.41 5.81
CA LEU A 213 1.28 9.62 5.43
C LEU A 213 0.38 8.43 5.75
N PHE A 214 -0.68 8.70 6.50
CA PHE A 214 -1.86 7.86 6.68
C PHE A 214 -3.07 8.57 6.04
N ASP A 215 -3.35 8.34 4.76
CA ASP A 215 -4.45 8.98 4.01
C ASP A 215 -5.60 7.99 3.85
N THR A 216 -6.67 8.13 4.64
CA THR A 216 -7.78 7.16 4.62
C THR A 216 -8.95 7.58 3.74
N ARG A 217 -9.13 8.89 3.58
CA ARG A 217 -10.33 9.55 3.01
C ARG A 217 -11.64 8.80 3.31
N SER A 218 -11.76 8.30 4.53
CA SER A 218 -12.91 7.58 5.05
C SER A 218 -13.39 8.26 6.33
N THR A 219 -14.62 7.97 6.75
CA THR A 219 -14.98 8.18 8.15
C THR A 219 -14.14 7.23 9.00
N LEU A 220 -13.47 7.75 10.01
CA LEU A 220 -12.53 7.00 10.84
C LEU A 220 -13.10 6.81 12.25
N SER A 221 -13.07 5.59 12.77
CA SER A 221 -13.24 5.31 14.20
C SER A 221 -12.02 4.57 14.71
N ALA A 222 -11.68 4.76 15.99
CA ALA A 222 -10.50 4.15 16.59
C ALA A 222 -10.76 3.75 18.04
N GLU A 223 -10.18 2.63 18.47
CA GLU A 223 -10.07 2.28 19.88
C GLU A 223 -8.98 3.10 20.58
N SER A 224 -9.05 3.20 21.91
CA SER A 224 -7.99 3.79 22.72
C SER A 224 -6.65 3.08 22.47
N GLY A 225 -5.59 3.86 22.20
CA GLY A 225 -4.28 3.34 21.83
C GLY A 225 -4.20 2.73 20.43
N ALA A 226 -5.10 3.07 19.51
CA ALA A 226 -5.01 2.63 18.11
C ALA A 226 -3.76 3.14 17.39
N PHE A 227 -3.29 4.35 17.73
CA PHE A 227 -2.15 5.01 17.09
C PHE A 227 -0.92 4.98 18.00
N SER A 228 0.25 4.70 17.42
CA SER A 228 1.54 4.93 18.05
C SER A 228 2.67 4.90 17.01
N GLY A 229 3.83 5.46 17.35
CA GLY A 229 5.02 5.40 16.48
C GLY A 229 4.98 6.32 15.24
N PHE A 230 4.02 7.22 15.17
CA PHE A 230 4.06 8.35 14.23
C PHE A 230 5.23 9.27 14.56
N THR A 231 5.70 10.02 13.57
CA THR A 231 6.86 10.91 13.70
C THR A 231 6.51 12.35 13.31
N ASN A 232 7.37 13.29 13.71
CA ASN A 232 7.21 14.70 13.38
C ASN A 232 7.20 14.90 11.87
N GLY A 233 6.21 15.65 11.37
CA GLY A 233 6.02 15.89 9.94
C GLY A 233 5.17 14.82 9.22
N SER A 234 4.73 13.78 9.93
CA SER A 234 3.74 12.85 9.39
C SER A 234 2.33 13.47 9.36
N ALA A 235 1.44 12.89 8.57
CA ALA A 235 0.07 13.38 8.40
C ALA A 235 -0.97 12.25 8.48
N LEU A 236 -2.05 12.51 9.21
CA LEU A 236 -3.30 11.75 9.17
C LEU A 236 -4.35 12.56 8.38
N ILE A 237 -4.88 11.97 7.31
CA ILE A 237 -5.95 12.55 6.51
C ILE A 237 -7.15 11.61 6.55
N MET A 238 -8.30 12.13 6.97
CA MET A 238 -9.58 11.41 7.02
C MET A 238 -10.71 12.27 6.46
N VAL A 239 -11.88 11.69 6.18
CA VAL A 239 -13.07 12.49 5.86
C VAL A 239 -13.58 13.15 7.12
N SER A 240 -13.88 12.36 8.14
CA SER A 240 -14.33 12.82 9.45
C SER A 240 -13.99 11.75 10.49
N TYR A 241 -14.05 12.11 11.76
CA TYR A 241 -13.93 11.16 12.84
C TYR A 241 -15.31 10.77 13.41
N GLU A 242 -15.53 9.48 13.65
CA GLU A 242 -16.71 8.91 14.30
C GLU A 242 -16.32 8.40 15.68
N GLY A 243 -16.66 9.18 16.72
CA GLY A 243 -16.33 8.90 18.10
C GLY A 243 -15.97 10.18 18.84
N LEU A 244 -15.52 10.03 20.09
CA LEU A 244 -15.04 11.15 20.90
C LEU A 244 -13.61 11.49 20.51
N TRP A 245 -13.30 12.77 20.35
CA TRP A 245 -11.95 13.31 20.20
C TRP A 245 -11.12 13.19 21.49
N SER A 246 -11.08 12.01 22.12
CA SER A 246 -10.48 11.83 23.42
C SER A 246 -8.95 11.84 23.38
N ARG A 247 -8.36 12.22 24.52
CA ARG A 247 -6.91 12.22 24.74
C ARG A 247 -6.29 10.84 24.47
N ASP A 248 -6.93 9.77 24.94
CA ASP A 248 -6.41 8.40 24.84
C ASP A 248 -6.35 7.85 23.40
N ILE A 249 -6.90 8.59 22.43
CA ILE A 249 -6.86 8.24 21.01
C ILE A 249 -5.84 9.13 20.28
N PHE A 250 -5.89 10.45 20.51
CA PHE A 250 -5.15 11.41 19.69
C PHE A 250 -3.84 11.92 20.31
N TYR A 251 -3.61 11.74 21.61
CA TYR A 251 -2.43 12.29 22.28
C TYR A 251 -1.11 11.80 21.66
N ASP A 252 -0.99 10.50 21.36
CA ASP A 252 0.23 9.92 20.80
C ASP A 252 0.53 10.45 19.38
N LEU A 253 -0.51 10.71 18.58
CA LEU A 253 -0.37 11.36 17.27
C LEU A 253 0.15 12.80 17.41
N LEU A 254 -0.51 13.59 18.26
CA LEU A 254 -0.25 15.03 18.38
C LEU A 254 1.08 15.33 19.08
N SER A 255 1.41 14.55 20.12
CA SER A 255 2.69 14.65 20.84
C SER A 255 3.89 14.26 19.98
N ALA A 256 3.69 13.37 19.00
CA ALA A 256 4.71 13.08 17.99
C ALA A 256 4.91 14.21 16.96
N GLY A 257 4.04 15.23 16.92
CA GLY A 257 4.08 16.28 15.91
C GLY A 257 3.35 15.92 14.60
N THR A 258 2.44 14.93 14.65
CA THR A 258 1.63 14.54 13.49
C THR A 258 0.59 15.61 13.19
N THR A 259 0.41 15.95 11.91
CA THR A 259 -0.69 16.83 11.49
C THR A 259 -1.96 16.02 11.20
N ILE A 260 -3.12 16.55 11.58
CA ILE A 260 -4.43 15.93 11.34
C ILE A 260 -5.26 16.86 10.46
N ARG A 261 -5.83 16.30 9.39
CA ARG A 261 -6.71 17.02 8.47
C ARG A 261 -8.00 16.24 8.22
N THR A 262 -9.12 16.95 8.24
CA THR A 262 -10.42 16.39 7.84
C THR A 262 -10.86 17.00 6.51
N LEU A 263 -11.40 16.16 5.61
CA LEU A 263 -11.95 16.62 4.34
C LEU A 263 -13.40 17.10 4.50
N GLY A 264 -14.16 16.37 5.30
CA GLY A 264 -15.50 16.72 5.75
C GLY A 264 -15.47 17.59 7.00
N ALA A 265 -16.62 18.20 7.28
CA ALA A 265 -16.88 18.91 8.51
C ALA A 265 -17.41 17.93 9.56
N GLN A 266 -17.06 18.15 10.81
CA GLN A 266 -17.49 17.31 11.93
C GLN A 266 -17.99 18.16 13.10
N PRO A 267 -18.75 17.58 14.04
CA PRO A 267 -19.06 18.25 15.29
C PRO A 267 -17.75 18.65 15.98
N CYS A 268 -17.71 19.88 16.50
CA CYS A 268 -16.62 20.35 17.36
C CYS A 268 -17.25 20.81 18.66
N ASP A 269 -17.56 19.85 19.51
CA ASP A 269 -18.12 20.00 20.84
C ASP A 269 -17.02 19.91 21.91
N CYS A 270 -17.39 19.70 23.16
CA CYS A 270 -16.43 19.79 24.27
C CYS A 270 -15.36 18.69 24.25
N ASP A 271 -15.56 17.62 23.49
CA ASP A 271 -14.61 16.50 23.35
C ASP A 271 -13.31 16.91 22.63
N ILE A 272 -13.35 17.85 21.68
CA ILE A 272 -12.19 18.34 20.91
C ILE A 272 -11.61 19.63 21.51
N ALA A 273 -12.31 20.25 22.48
CA ALA A 273 -11.94 21.52 23.07
C ALA A 273 -10.54 21.51 23.71
N TRP A 274 -10.10 20.37 24.26
CA TRP A 274 -8.77 20.26 24.85
C TRP A 274 -7.65 20.47 23.83
N ILE A 275 -7.84 20.05 22.57
CA ILE A 275 -6.86 20.30 21.52
C ILE A 275 -6.79 21.80 21.25
N ARG A 276 -7.96 22.47 21.18
CA ARG A 276 -8.07 23.91 20.93
C ARG A 276 -7.30 24.75 21.94
N TYR A 277 -7.34 24.36 23.21
CA TYR A 277 -6.69 25.09 24.31
C TYR A 277 -5.28 24.59 24.64
N SER A 278 -4.76 23.63 23.88
CA SER A 278 -3.41 23.07 24.07
C SER A 278 -2.40 23.61 23.07
N SER A 279 -1.12 23.27 23.27
CA SER A 279 -0.05 23.50 22.31
C SER A 279 -0.17 22.68 21.02
N PHE A 280 -1.12 21.73 20.94
CA PHE A 280 -1.35 20.91 19.74
C PHE A 280 -2.20 21.59 18.66
N LEU A 281 -2.67 22.82 18.89
CA LEU A 281 -3.49 23.55 17.94
C LEU A 281 -2.89 23.63 16.51
N PRO A 282 -1.58 23.88 16.31
CA PRO A 282 -0.98 23.92 14.97
C PRO A 282 -1.11 22.60 14.20
N GLN A 283 -1.09 21.46 14.90
CA GLN A 283 -1.23 20.13 14.30
C GLN A 283 -2.64 19.87 13.73
N VAL A 284 -3.65 20.63 14.16
CA VAL A 284 -5.06 20.41 13.79
C VAL A 284 -5.68 21.58 13.02
N GLU A 285 -4.88 22.47 12.44
CA GLU A 285 -5.40 23.59 11.63
C GLU A 285 -6.28 23.11 10.46
N GLY A 286 -5.99 21.92 9.93
CA GLY A 286 -6.74 21.26 8.86
C GLY A 286 -8.03 20.56 9.30
N VAL A 287 -8.36 20.54 10.58
CA VAL A 287 -9.60 19.96 11.12
C VAL A 287 -10.75 20.96 10.91
N ARG A 288 -11.85 20.50 10.29
CA ARG A 288 -13.00 21.33 9.91
C ARG A 288 -14.20 21.04 10.82
N CYS A 289 -14.73 22.09 11.44
CA CYS A 289 -15.90 22.07 12.30
C CYS A 289 -17.17 22.45 11.54
N ASN A 290 -18.28 21.79 11.87
CA ASN A 290 -19.61 22.16 11.41
C ASN A 290 -19.97 23.58 11.88
N SER A 291 -20.54 24.39 10.99
CA SER A 291 -21.08 25.72 11.31
C SER A 291 -22.29 26.00 10.41
N PHE A 292 -23.18 26.89 10.85
CA PHE A 292 -24.47 27.19 10.19
C PHE A 292 -24.35 27.63 8.73
N TYR A 293 -23.22 28.22 8.34
CA TYR A 293 -23.03 28.79 7.00
C TYR A 293 -22.03 28.01 6.15
N GLN A 294 -20.91 27.59 6.73
CA GLN A 294 -19.85 26.83 6.05
C GLN A 294 -18.91 26.20 7.07
N PRO A 295 -18.23 25.09 6.74
CA PRO A 295 -17.22 24.52 7.62
C PRO A 295 -16.12 25.53 7.96
N ILE A 296 -15.76 25.63 9.24
CA ILE A 296 -14.69 26.50 9.72
C ILE A 296 -13.56 25.68 10.32
N SER A 297 -12.31 26.12 10.18
CA SER A 297 -11.18 25.43 10.82
C SER A 297 -11.38 25.40 12.34
N LEU A 298 -11.00 24.31 13.01
CA LEU A 298 -10.95 24.21 14.47
C LEU A 298 -10.15 25.37 15.09
N ALA A 299 -9.10 25.83 14.39
CA ALA A 299 -8.27 26.95 14.80
C ALA A 299 -8.93 28.33 14.65
N ALA A 300 -10.06 28.42 13.96
CA ALA A 300 -10.78 29.68 13.79
C ALA A 300 -11.26 30.23 15.15
N ARG A 301 -11.10 31.54 15.35
CA ARG A 301 -11.56 32.24 16.58
C ARG A 301 -13.08 32.15 16.78
N ALA A 302 -13.83 31.86 15.71
CA ALA A 302 -15.27 31.73 15.73
C ALA A 302 -15.78 30.45 16.42
N ASN A 303 -14.92 29.44 16.66
CA ASN A 303 -15.28 28.30 17.50
C ASN A 303 -15.18 28.71 18.97
N SER A 304 -16.32 29.09 19.56
CA SER A 304 -16.42 29.41 20.97
C SER A 304 -16.85 28.15 21.75
N PHE A 305 -15.90 27.49 22.41
CA PHE A 305 -16.19 26.41 23.39
C PHE A 305 -16.60 27.01 24.75
N GLN A 306 -17.42 28.06 24.74
CA GLN A 306 -17.76 28.87 25.92
C GLN A 306 -18.51 28.08 26.99
N ASP A 307 -19.28 27.07 26.58
CA ASP A 307 -20.05 26.21 27.48
C ASP A 307 -19.27 24.99 27.98
N CYS A 308 -18.05 24.77 27.49
CA CYS A 308 -17.21 23.66 27.95
C CYS A 308 -16.56 24.05 29.27
N THR A 309 -16.88 23.33 30.34
CA THR A 309 -16.34 23.67 31.64
C THR A 309 -14.85 23.35 31.70
N ILE A 310 -14.04 24.25 32.28
CA ILE A 310 -12.60 24.06 32.46
C ILE A 310 -12.28 22.77 33.25
N ARG A 311 -13.25 22.19 33.98
CA ARG A 311 -13.10 20.87 34.64
C ARG A 311 -12.98 19.70 33.65
N ASP A 312 -13.44 19.86 32.42
CA ASP A 312 -13.31 18.87 31.34
C ASP A 312 -11.94 18.97 30.63
N LEU A 313 -11.19 20.05 30.90
CA LEU A 313 -9.81 20.25 30.46
C LEU A 313 -8.89 19.81 31.59
N ASP A 314 -8.34 18.60 31.50
CA ASP A 314 -7.37 18.08 32.47
C ASP A 314 -6.28 19.13 32.75
N GLN A 315 -6.10 19.52 34.03
CA GLN A 315 -5.18 20.61 34.41
C GLN A 315 -3.73 20.33 34.01
N SER A 316 -3.32 19.07 33.83
CA SER A 316 -2.00 18.71 33.29
C SER A 316 -1.81 19.21 31.85
N MET A 317 -2.90 19.45 31.11
CA MET A 317 -2.88 19.95 29.74
C MET A 317 -2.64 21.46 29.65
N LEU A 318 -3.08 22.20 30.68
CA LEU A 318 -2.85 23.64 30.79
C LEU A 318 -1.44 23.96 31.32
N GLN A 319 -0.75 22.99 31.92
CA GLN A 319 0.62 23.17 32.43
C GLN A 319 1.68 23.29 31.33
N ASN A 320 1.37 22.90 30.08
CA ASN A 320 2.21 23.13 28.91
C ASN A 320 1.87 24.45 28.19
N CYS A 321 1.11 25.35 28.81
CA CYS A 321 0.70 26.64 28.22
C CYS A 321 1.64 27.82 28.53
N TYR A 322 2.89 27.59 28.97
CA TYR A 322 3.90 28.64 29.14
C TYR A 322 5.29 28.19 28.70
#